data_AF-A0A0Q4X7I0-F1
#
_entry.id   AF-A0A0Q4X7I0-F1
#
_cell.length_a   1.000
_cell.length_b   1.000
_cell.length_c   1.000
_cell.angle_alpha   90.00
_cell.angle_beta   90.00
_cell.angle_gamma   90.00
#
_symmetry.space_group_name_H-M   'P 1'
#
loop_
_entity.id
_entity.type
_entity.pdbx_description
1 polymer ?
#
loop_
_entity_poly.entity_id
_entity_poly.type
_entity_poly.pdbx_seq_one_letter_code
_entity_poly.pdbx_strand_id
1 'polypeptide(L)'
;MVRPAADKQTVPNFVRVSYVLPVEIAKRIEKYKIELGVSSDDEAAKRLIGDALNRRDTFREVIQRLIDRYKLTRSMREAAGDVIANHPLVVSMSFTDEGVKFTMSNGFSVIASPPGKAIINKPSGDFYKYHADDAPDWADWMNRTKEWAEADEMDF
;
A
#
# COMPACT_ATOMS: atom_id res chain seq x y z
N MET A 1 33.69 33.52 -7.02
CA MET A 1 32.34 33.27 -6.49
C MET A 1 31.60 32.39 -7.48
N VAL A 2 31.42 31.10 -7.16
CA VAL A 2 30.72 30.14 -8.01
C VAL A 2 29.28 30.06 -7.53
N ARG A 3 28.31 30.39 -8.39
CA ARG A 3 26.88 30.16 -8.13
C ARG A 3 26.63 28.64 -8.20
N PRO A 4 25.94 28.00 -7.24
CA PRO A 4 25.54 26.62 -7.40
C PRO A 4 24.44 26.53 -8.47
N ALA A 5 24.58 25.56 -9.36
CA ALA A 5 23.62 25.25 -10.41
C ALA A 5 22.31 24.76 -9.77
N ALA A 6 21.19 25.32 -10.23
CA ALA A 6 19.87 24.87 -9.84
C ALA A 6 19.64 23.42 -10.28
N ASP A 7 19.23 22.57 -9.34
CA ASP A 7 18.74 21.22 -9.60
C ASP A 7 17.62 21.26 -10.64
N LYS A 8 17.86 20.64 -11.79
CA LYS A 8 16.83 20.45 -12.82
C LYS A 8 15.84 19.43 -12.30
N GLN A 9 14.70 19.91 -11.79
CA GLN A 9 13.53 19.07 -11.54
C GLN A 9 13.16 18.35 -12.85
N THR A 10 13.36 17.04 -12.89
CA THR A 10 12.86 16.15 -13.94
C THR A 10 11.33 16.16 -13.90
N VAL A 11 10.73 16.92 -14.82
CA VAL A 11 9.29 16.92 -15.05
C VAL A 11 8.87 15.49 -15.44
N PRO A 12 7.81 14.90 -14.84
CA PRO A 12 7.38 13.57 -15.23
C PRO A 12 7.03 13.54 -16.72
N ASN A 13 7.62 12.59 -17.45
CA ASN A 13 7.39 12.42 -18.88
C ASN A 13 6.04 11.72 -19.10
N PHE A 14 4.95 12.49 -19.22
CA PHE A 14 3.63 11.94 -19.46
C PHE A 14 3.42 11.60 -20.95
N VAL A 15 3.13 10.34 -21.25
CA VAL A 15 2.73 9.90 -22.60
C VAL A 15 1.21 9.90 -22.68
N ARG A 16 0.64 10.69 -23.60
CA ARG A 16 -0.81 10.66 -23.89
C ARG A 16 -1.08 9.50 -24.84
N VAL A 17 -1.87 8.53 -24.39
CA VAL A 17 -2.36 7.45 -25.24
C VAL A 17 -3.87 7.60 -25.42
N SER A 18 -4.35 7.53 -26.66
CA SER A 18 -5.78 7.63 -26.99
C SER A 18 -6.29 6.24 -27.37
N TYR A 19 -7.36 5.80 -26.73
CA TYR A 19 -8.01 4.52 -26.96
C TYR A 19 -9.50 4.72 -27.25
N VAL A 20 -10.04 3.88 -28.11
CA VAL A 20 -11.50 3.75 -28.27
C VAL A 20 -11.99 2.76 -27.23
N LEU A 21 -12.89 3.20 -26.35
CA LEU A 21 -13.45 2.35 -25.31
C LEU A 21 -14.74 1.66 -25.78
N PRO A 22 -14.98 0.39 -25.39
CA PRO A 22 -16.28 -0.22 -25.51
C PRO A 22 -17.37 0.62 -24.84
N VAL A 23 -18.57 0.65 -25.43
CA VAL A 23 -19.72 1.45 -24.95
C VAL A 23 -20.06 1.15 -23.50
N GLU A 24 -19.93 -0.10 -23.06
CA GLU A 24 -20.17 -0.49 -21.67
C GLU A 24 -19.22 0.18 -20.69
N ILE A 25 -17.94 0.34 -21.04
CA ILE A 25 -16.95 1.00 -20.20
C ILE A 25 -17.25 2.50 -20.13
N ALA A 26 -17.61 3.13 -21.26
CA ALA A 26 -18.00 4.53 -21.29
C ALA A 26 -19.20 4.82 -20.36
N LYS A 27 -20.23 3.95 -20.39
CA LYS A 27 -21.38 4.06 -19.49
C LYS A 27 -21.00 3.92 -18.01
N ARG A 28 -20.05 3.04 -17.68
CA ARG A 28 -19.55 2.89 -16.30
C ARG A 28 -18.78 4.13 -15.84
N ILE A 29 -17.97 4.72 -16.70
CA ILE A 29 -17.27 5.98 -16.42
C ILE A 29 -18.27 7.11 -16.20
N GLU A 30 -19.29 7.23 -17.06
CA GLU A 30 -20.33 8.25 -16.93
C GLU A 30 -21.09 8.11 -15.61
N LYS A 31 -21.49 6.88 -15.25
CA LYS A 31 -22.15 6.61 -13.98
C LYS A 31 -21.26 7.00 -12.79
N TYR A 32 -20.00 6.58 -12.79
CA TYR A 32 -19.03 6.87 -11.75
C TYR A 32 -18.72 8.38 -11.63
N LYS A 33 -18.68 9.09 -12.78
CA LYS A 33 -18.54 10.54 -12.85
C LYS A 33 -19.69 11.25 -12.12
N ILE A 34 -20.93 10.81 -12.37
CA ILE A 34 -22.13 11.34 -11.71
C ILE A 34 -22.08 11.06 -10.21
N GLU A 35 -21.72 9.83 -9.80
CA GLU A 35 -21.64 9.43 -8.40
C GLU A 35 -20.63 10.25 -7.59
N LEU A 36 -19.46 10.57 -8.18
CA LEU A 36 -18.41 11.35 -7.52
C LEU A 36 -18.50 12.87 -7.76
N GLY A 37 -19.44 13.34 -8.59
CA GLY A 37 -19.59 14.76 -8.92
C GLY A 37 -18.40 15.37 -9.67
N VAL A 38 -17.67 14.57 -10.45
CA VAL A 38 -16.49 15.03 -11.21
C VAL A 38 -16.91 15.57 -12.58
N SER A 39 -16.25 16.59 -13.11
CA SER A 39 -16.65 17.20 -14.39
C SER A 39 -16.02 16.55 -15.62
N SER A 40 -14.86 15.91 -15.46
CA SER A 40 -14.06 15.36 -16.56
C SER A 40 -14.18 13.84 -16.66
N ASP A 41 -14.50 13.33 -17.85
CA ASP A 41 -14.50 11.89 -18.14
C ASP A 41 -13.12 11.26 -17.97
N ASP A 42 -12.06 12.00 -18.28
CA ASP A 42 -10.67 11.53 -18.13
C ASP A 42 -10.29 11.38 -16.66
N GLU A 43 -10.71 12.33 -15.81
CA GLU A 43 -10.47 12.25 -14.36
C GLU A 43 -11.29 11.13 -13.73
N ALA A 44 -12.56 11.00 -14.12
CA ALA A 44 -13.42 9.92 -13.68
C ALA A 44 -12.85 8.55 -14.09
N ALA A 45 -12.35 8.41 -15.31
CA ALA A 45 -11.71 7.18 -15.79
C ALA A 45 -10.46 6.84 -14.99
N LYS A 46 -9.57 7.81 -14.73
CA LYS A 46 -8.35 7.61 -13.94
C LYS A 46 -8.66 7.17 -12.51
N ARG A 47 -9.62 7.84 -11.86
CA ARG A 47 -10.06 7.48 -10.51
C ARG A 47 -10.70 6.09 -10.47
N LEU A 48 -11.59 5.79 -11.43
CA LEU A 48 -12.23 4.48 -11.54
C LEU A 48 -11.20 3.35 -11.74
N ILE A 49 -10.20 3.56 -12.60
CA ILE A 49 -9.11 2.61 -12.81
C ILE A 49 -8.28 2.47 -11.54
N GLY A 50 -7.93 3.59 -10.89
CA GLY A 50 -7.20 3.60 -9.62
C GLY A 50 -7.94 2.79 -8.54
N ASP A 51 -9.23 3.04 -8.35
CA ASP A 51 -10.08 2.31 -7.40
C ASP A 51 -10.18 0.83 -7.76
N ALA A 52 -10.33 0.50 -9.04
CA ALA A 52 -10.40 -0.88 -9.50
C ALA A 52 -9.08 -1.64 -9.28
N LEU A 53 -7.94 -0.97 -9.49
CA LEU A 53 -6.61 -1.51 -9.17
C LEU A 53 -6.44 -1.69 -7.66
N ASN A 54 -6.81 -0.68 -6.86
CA ASN A 54 -6.72 -0.75 -5.41
C ASN A 54 -7.58 -1.87 -4.80
N ARG A 55 -8.71 -2.20 -5.44
CA ARG A 55 -9.56 -3.34 -5.04
C ARG A 55 -8.93 -4.71 -5.33
N ARG A 56 -7.89 -4.77 -6.18
CA ARG A 56 -7.12 -5.99 -6.44
C ARG A 56 -5.88 -6.11 -5.56
N ASP A 57 -5.59 -5.09 -4.76
CA ASP A 57 -4.41 -5.10 -3.91
C ASP A 57 -4.49 -6.23 -2.87
N THR A 58 -3.34 -6.83 -2.65
CA THR A 58 -3.07 -7.76 -1.56
C THR A 58 -2.64 -6.99 -0.31
N PHE A 59 -2.72 -7.63 0.86
CA PHE A 59 -2.20 -7.04 2.10
C PHE A 59 -0.73 -6.61 1.97
N ARG A 60 0.04 -7.30 1.14
CA ARG A 60 1.46 -7.00 0.89
C ARG A 60 1.64 -5.65 0.22
N GLU A 61 0.85 -5.35 -0.80
CA GLU A 61 0.91 -4.08 -1.53
C GLU A 61 0.45 -2.91 -0.66
N VAL A 62 -0.58 -3.12 0.17
CA VAL A 62 -1.03 -2.10 1.13
C VAL A 62 0.07 -1.75 2.13
N ILE A 63 0.73 -2.78 2.68
CA ILE A 63 1.83 -2.63 3.62
C ILE A 63 3.04 -1.95 2.98
N GLN A 64 3.40 -2.35 1.76
CA GLN A 64 4.49 -1.75 0.98
C GLN A 64 4.28 -0.24 0.87
N ARG A 65 3.11 0.17 0.38
CA ARG A 65 2.78 1.60 0.23
C ARG A 65 2.81 2.34 1.55
N LEU A 66 2.34 1.71 2.63
CA LEU A 66 2.37 2.30 3.98
C LEU A 66 3.81 2.57 4.42
N ILE A 67 4.71 1.60 4.22
CA ILE A 67 6.14 1.74 4.55
C ILE A 67 6.79 2.80 3.66
N ASP A 68 6.57 2.76 2.36
CA ASP A 68 7.12 3.74 1.42
C ASP A 68 6.67 5.16 1.79
N ARG A 69 5.40 5.32 2.16
CA ARG A 69 4.88 6.60 2.63
C ARG A 69 5.51 7.00 3.96
N TYR A 70 5.69 6.08 4.90
CA TYR A 70 6.37 6.33 6.17
C TYR A 70 7.83 6.76 5.97
N LYS A 71 8.57 6.17 5.01
CA LYS A 71 9.96 6.57 4.71
C LYS A 71 10.05 8.04 4.29
N LEU A 72 9.01 8.55 3.62
CA LEU A 72 8.91 9.94 3.19
C LEU A 72 8.47 10.87 4.31
N THR A 73 7.41 10.53 5.05
CA THR A 73 6.81 11.41 6.07
C THR A 73 7.49 11.31 7.43
N ARG A 74 8.18 10.20 7.70
CA ARG A 74 8.72 9.79 9.02
C ARG A 74 7.65 9.74 10.13
N SER A 75 6.38 9.69 9.74
CA SER A 75 5.21 9.69 10.64
C SER A 75 4.23 8.59 10.24
N MET A 76 4.07 7.58 11.11
CA MET A 76 3.11 6.48 10.86
C MET A 76 1.66 6.96 10.85
N ARG A 77 1.36 8.02 11.61
CA ARG A 77 0.02 8.61 11.64
C ARG A 77 -0.35 9.23 10.30
N GLU A 78 0.56 10.01 9.73
CA GLU A 78 0.36 10.63 8.41
C GLU A 78 0.35 9.56 7.31
N ALA A 79 1.30 8.63 7.34
CA ALA A 79 1.35 7.55 6.36
C ALA A 79 0.09 6.69 6.35
N ALA A 80 -0.46 6.37 7.53
CA ALA A 80 -1.72 5.62 7.63
C ALA A 80 -2.93 6.45 7.19
N GLY A 81 -2.96 7.76 7.47
CA GLY A 81 -4.01 8.64 6.96
C GLY A 81 -4.03 8.66 5.43
N ASP A 82 -2.87 8.69 4.80
CA ASP A 82 -2.77 8.74 3.34
C ASP A 82 -3.11 7.38 2.69
N VAL A 83 -2.53 6.30 3.22
CA VAL A 83 -2.58 4.97 2.59
C VAL A 83 -3.76 4.14 3.10
N ILE A 84 -3.93 4.02 4.41
CA ILE A 84 -4.85 3.05 5.04
C ILE A 84 -6.27 3.61 5.11
N ALA A 85 -6.43 4.86 5.55
CA ALA A 85 -7.75 5.46 5.72
C ALA A 85 -8.52 5.57 4.39
N ASN A 86 -7.80 5.68 3.27
CA ASN A 86 -8.37 5.78 1.94
C ASN A 86 -8.38 4.44 1.17
N HIS A 87 -7.97 3.33 1.80
CA HIS A 87 -7.85 2.05 1.09
C HIS A 87 -9.20 1.32 0.99
N PRO A 88 -9.69 0.94 -0.21
CA PRO A 88 -11.02 0.35 -0.38
C PRO A 88 -11.18 -1.03 0.24
N LEU A 89 -10.08 -1.74 0.48
CA LEU A 89 -10.09 -3.06 1.13
C LEU A 89 -9.92 -2.98 2.66
N VAL A 90 -9.70 -1.80 3.25
CA VAL A 90 -9.57 -1.66 4.69
C VAL A 90 -10.93 -1.37 5.31
N VAL A 91 -11.31 -2.16 6.30
CA VAL A 91 -12.62 -2.06 6.99
C VAL A 91 -12.49 -1.28 8.30
N SER A 92 -11.34 -1.39 8.97
CA SER A 92 -11.09 -0.68 10.22
C SER A 92 -9.61 -0.38 10.39
N MET A 93 -9.32 0.72 11.08
CA MET A 93 -7.98 1.05 11.54
C MET A 93 -8.03 1.64 12.96
N SER A 94 -6.99 1.39 13.74
CA SER A 94 -6.77 2.02 15.03
C SER A 94 -5.28 2.29 15.23
N PHE A 95 -5.00 3.37 15.96
CA PHE A 95 -3.66 3.65 16.45
C PHE A 95 -3.51 2.97 17.82
N THR A 96 -2.41 2.26 18.01
CA THR A 96 -2.04 1.56 19.24
C THR A 96 -0.64 2.01 19.67
N ASP A 97 -0.24 1.65 20.89
CA ASP A 97 1.13 1.92 21.37
C ASP A 97 2.19 1.22 20.50
N GLU A 98 1.82 0.10 19.88
CA GLU A 98 2.67 -0.64 18.96
C GLU A 98 2.72 -0.02 17.55
N GLY A 99 1.78 0.87 17.18
CA GLY A 99 1.76 1.52 15.87
C GLY A 99 0.36 1.63 15.28
N VAL A 100 0.17 1.15 14.05
CA VAL A 100 -1.09 1.21 13.32
C VAL A 100 -1.61 -0.21 13.11
N LYS A 101 -2.80 -0.48 13.65
CA LYS A 101 -3.52 -1.71 13.40
C LYS A 101 -4.61 -1.47 12.35
N PHE A 102 -4.73 -2.34 11.37
CA PHE A 102 -5.84 -2.29 10.41
C PHE A 102 -6.34 -3.68 10.03
N THR A 103 -7.61 -3.76 9.63
CA THR A 103 -8.27 -4.99 9.21
C THR A 103 -8.76 -4.84 7.79
N MET A 104 -8.48 -5.84 6.95
CA MET A 104 -8.92 -5.88 5.57
C MET A 104 -10.23 -6.67 5.41
N SER A 105 -10.95 -6.40 4.33
CA SER A 105 -12.26 -7.01 4.03
C SER A 105 -12.21 -8.53 3.82
N ASN A 106 -11.04 -9.06 3.47
CA ASN A 106 -10.76 -10.49 3.37
C ASN A 106 -10.38 -11.14 4.72
N GLY A 107 -10.49 -10.40 5.83
CA GLY A 107 -10.26 -10.89 7.19
C GLY A 107 -8.81 -10.87 7.67
N PHE A 108 -7.86 -10.39 6.86
CA PHE A 108 -6.48 -10.21 7.30
C PHE A 108 -6.40 -9.02 8.29
N SER A 109 -5.64 -9.18 9.37
CA SER A 109 -5.38 -8.09 10.33
C SER A 109 -3.89 -7.81 10.43
N VAL A 110 -3.50 -6.55 10.24
CA VAL A 110 -2.11 -6.12 10.20
C VAL A 110 -1.84 -5.15 11.33
N ILE A 111 -0.72 -5.30 12.02
CA ILE A 111 -0.17 -4.33 12.97
C ILE A 111 1.17 -3.87 12.41
N ALA A 112 1.27 -2.61 12.00
CA ALA A 112 2.48 -2.02 11.46
C ALA A 112 3.10 -1.02 12.46
N SER A 113 4.39 -1.17 12.75
CA SER A 113 5.13 -0.43 13.76
C SER A 113 6.35 0.26 13.13
N PRO A 114 6.74 1.46 13.59
CA PRO A 114 8.06 2.03 13.26
C PRO A 114 9.21 1.09 13.69
N PRO A 115 10.34 1.03 12.97
CA PRO A 115 10.69 1.75 11.74
C PRO A 115 10.21 1.07 10.44
N GLY A 116 9.28 0.11 10.51
CA GLY A 116 8.84 -0.68 9.35
C GLY A 116 8.58 -2.15 9.66
N LYS A 117 8.27 -2.48 10.93
CA LYS A 117 7.88 -3.84 11.33
C LYS A 117 6.40 -4.04 11.02
N ALA A 118 5.98 -5.23 10.60
CA ALA A 118 4.56 -5.56 10.72
C ALA A 118 4.28 -7.02 11.06
N ILE A 119 3.13 -7.21 11.70
CA ILE A 119 2.56 -8.50 12.08
C ILE A 119 1.27 -8.66 11.28
N ILE A 120 1.17 -9.72 10.48
CA ILE A 120 0.00 -10.01 9.65
C ILE A 120 -0.66 -11.27 10.19
N ASN A 121 -1.89 -11.16 10.65
CA ASN A 121 -2.71 -12.28 11.09
C ASN A 121 -3.66 -12.69 9.96
N LYS A 122 -3.70 -13.98 9.65
CA LYS A 122 -4.64 -14.56 8.70
C LYS A 122 -5.98 -14.86 9.38
N PRO A 123 -7.06 -14.98 8.60
CA PRO A 123 -8.32 -15.54 9.07
C PRO A 123 -8.19 -16.96 9.65
N SER A 124 -7.22 -17.76 9.18
CA SER A 124 -6.97 -19.13 9.66
C SER A 124 -6.40 -19.19 11.08
N GLY A 125 -5.94 -18.07 11.64
CA GLY A 125 -5.23 -18.01 12.92
C GLY A 125 -3.70 -18.04 12.80
N ASP A 126 -3.16 -18.34 11.62
CA ASP A 126 -1.71 -18.20 11.38
C ASP A 126 -1.29 -16.72 11.36
N PHE A 127 -0.02 -16.45 11.64
CA PHE A 127 0.52 -15.10 11.51
C PHE A 127 1.88 -15.09 10.79
N TYR A 128 2.19 -13.94 10.21
CA TYR A 128 3.51 -13.58 9.68
C TYR A 128 4.04 -12.41 10.49
N LYS A 129 5.34 -12.40 10.80
CA LYS A 129 6.04 -11.23 11.35
C LYS A 129 7.17 -10.88 10.41
N TYR A 130 7.43 -9.59 10.24
CA TYR A 130 8.69 -9.16 9.66
C TYR A 130 9.22 -7.92 10.38
N HIS A 131 10.55 -7.83 10.39
CA HIS A 131 11.32 -6.72 10.91
C HIS A 131 12.05 -6.07 9.75
N ALA A 132 12.13 -4.74 9.74
CA ALA A 132 12.87 -4.03 8.71
C ALA A 132 13.90 -3.10 9.36
N ASP A 133 15.13 -3.18 8.83
CA ASP A 133 16.00 -2.01 8.67
C ASP A 133 15.85 -1.39 7.27
N ASP A 134 15.18 -2.09 6.32
CA ASP A 134 14.40 -1.52 5.18
C ASP A 134 13.85 -2.62 4.22
N ALA A 135 12.71 -3.24 4.50
CA ALA A 135 12.06 -4.16 3.57
C ALA A 135 10.61 -3.72 3.35
N PRO A 136 10.12 -3.63 2.10
CA PRO A 136 9.94 -4.82 1.23
C PRO A 136 10.27 -4.63 -0.27
N ASP A 137 10.63 -5.73 -0.95
CA ASP A 137 9.97 -6.18 -2.18
C ASP A 137 9.37 -7.53 -1.80
N TRP A 138 8.12 -7.46 -1.32
CA TRP A 138 7.38 -8.51 -0.61
C TRP A 138 8.12 -9.29 0.50
N ALA A 139 9.16 -8.69 1.10
CA ALA A 139 9.96 -9.18 2.23
C ALA A 139 10.62 -10.54 1.92
N ASP A 140 11.93 -10.52 1.70
CA ASP A 140 12.70 -11.48 0.89
C ASP A 140 12.73 -12.93 1.44
N TRP A 141 11.63 -13.65 1.17
CA TRP A 141 11.12 -14.89 1.79
C TRP A 141 10.72 -14.76 3.28
N MET A 142 10.23 -13.57 3.64
CA MET A 142 10.05 -13.02 4.99
C MET A 142 11.21 -13.31 5.95
N ASN A 143 12.39 -13.43 5.32
CA ASN A 143 13.76 -13.47 5.77
C ASN A 143 14.14 -14.60 6.76
N ARG A 144 14.39 -15.82 6.25
CA ARG A 144 15.51 -16.64 6.78
C ARG A 144 15.16 -17.78 7.79
N THR A 145 14.08 -17.63 8.58
CA THR A 145 13.89 -18.32 9.89
C THR A 145 12.66 -19.22 10.05
N LYS A 146 12.67 -20.55 10.07
CA LYS A 146 13.51 -21.65 9.53
C LYS A 146 15.05 -21.77 9.65
N GLU A 147 15.82 -20.85 10.20
CA GLU A 147 17.09 -21.13 10.90
C GLU A 147 16.86 -21.69 12.32
N TRP A 148 15.65 -21.65 12.89
CA TRP A 148 15.30 -22.24 14.21
C TRP A 148 14.34 -23.42 14.15
N ALA A 149 13.88 -23.79 12.95
CA ALA A 149 13.23 -25.08 12.79
C ALA A 149 14.26 -26.18 12.43
N GLU A 150 15.54 -25.84 12.20
CA GLU A 150 16.57 -26.75 11.65
C GLU A 150 18.02 -26.63 12.20
N ALA A 151 18.39 -25.79 13.18
CA ALA A 151 19.76 -25.85 13.75
C ALA A 151 19.74 -26.01 15.28
N ASP A 152 20.19 -27.17 15.77
CA ASP A 152 20.27 -27.70 17.16
C ASP A 152 18.95 -28.32 17.69
N GLU A 153 18.79 -29.66 17.80
CA GLU A 153 19.84 -30.70 17.82
C GLU A 153 21.05 -30.34 18.72
N MET A 154 20.76 -29.66 19.82
CA MET A 154 21.37 -29.96 21.11
C MET A 154 20.20 -30.49 21.95
N ASP A 155 19.81 -31.77 21.88
CA ASP A 155 20.66 -32.89 22.31
C ASP A 155 21.67 -32.42 23.37
N PHE A 156 21.16 -32.03 24.53
CA PHE A 156 21.40 -32.65 25.84
C PHE A 156 20.52 -32.02 26.93
#